data_AF-A0AA41R035-F1
#
_entry.id   AF-A0AA41R035-F1
#
_cell.length_a   1.000
_cell.length_b   1.000
_cell.length_c   1.000
_cell.angle_alpha   90.00
_cell.angle_beta   90.00
_cell.angle_gamma   90.00
#
_symmetry.space_group_name_H-M   'P 1'
#
loop_
_entity.id
_entity.type
_entity.pdbx_description
1 polymer ?
#
loop_
_entity_poly.entity_id
_entity_poly.type
_entity_poly.pdbx_seq_one_letter_code
_entity_poly.pdbx_strand_id
1 'polypeptide(L)'
;MKNSGRHLDKTLTDRIIAFFDWRFVAAEPLELQEFTFWLEAECLDPDWRLQSYSKILDLGRGKDVGLSLEVRALNKLLPNHLALVVECFAKITNAMDQGTQMYISADEAKPILKAGLTAEDPQVRENAERARENLLRLGRFDYLDVE
;
A
#
# COMPACT_ATOMS: atom_id res chain seq x y z
N MET A 1 3.55 18.11 17.50
CA MET A 1 3.71 19.15 16.45
C MET A 1 2.75 18.82 15.33
N LYS A 2 1.83 19.74 14.98
CA LYS A 2 0.98 19.59 13.80
C LYS A 2 1.80 20.01 12.59
N ASN A 3 2.41 19.06 11.89
CA ASN A 3 3.03 19.30 10.60
C ASN A 3 1.90 19.51 9.58
N SER A 4 1.40 20.73 9.46
CA SER A 4 0.66 21.14 8.27
C SER A 4 1.67 21.19 7.12
N GLY A 5 1.91 20.04 6.48
CA GLY A 5 2.82 19.93 5.35
C GLY A 5 2.40 20.88 4.24
N ARG A 6 3.01 22.07 4.20
CA ARG A 6 2.94 22.90 3.01
C ARG A 6 3.58 22.08 1.88
N HIS A 7 2.89 22.01 0.74
CA HIS A 7 3.42 21.39 -0.47
C HIS A 7 4.89 21.78 -0.66
N LEU A 8 5.75 20.79 -0.93
CA LEU A 8 7.14 21.07 -1.25
C LEU A 8 7.20 21.94 -2.51
N ASP A 9 8.22 22.79 -2.59
CA ASP A 9 8.49 23.51 -3.84
C ASP A 9 8.67 22.51 -4.99
N LYS A 10 8.16 22.85 -6.18
CA LYS A 10 8.18 21.97 -7.35
C LYS A 10 9.58 21.46 -7.67
N THR A 11 10.60 22.31 -7.55
CA THR A 11 11.99 21.94 -7.82
C THR A 11 12.47 20.82 -6.89
N LEU A 12 12.04 20.86 -5.63
CA LEU A 12 12.40 19.86 -4.64
C LEU A 12 11.63 18.56 -4.87
N THR A 13 10.33 18.64 -5.17
CA THR A 13 9.52 17.49 -5.56
C THR A 13 10.11 16.78 -6.78
N ASP A 14 10.43 17.52 -7.86
CA ASP A 14 10.99 16.96 -9.08
C ASP A 14 12.33 16.24 -8.81
N ARG A 15 13.15 16.77 -7.90
CA ARG A 15 14.40 16.14 -7.48
C ARG A 15 14.18 14.86 -6.65
N ILE A 16 13.17 14.84 -5.78
CA ILE A 16 12.79 13.65 -5.02
C ILE A 16 12.32 12.54 -5.96
N ILE A 17 11.46 12.89 -6.93
CA ILE A 17 10.96 11.95 -7.93
C ILE A 17 12.12 11.40 -8.77
N ALA A 18 12.98 12.27 -9.31
CA ALA A 18 14.12 11.84 -10.10
C ALA A 18 15.11 10.96 -9.30
N PHE A 19 15.29 11.27 -8.01
CA PHE A 19 16.09 10.43 -7.13
C PHE A 19 15.47 9.05 -6.95
N PHE A 20 14.17 8.98 -6.64
CA PHE A 20 13.44 7.72 -6.53
C PHE A 20 13.54 6.90 -7.82
N ASP A 21 13.26 7.48 -8.98
CA ASP A 21 13.28 6.76 -10.26
C ASP A 21 14.67 6.19 -10.56
N TRP A 22 15.73 6.96 -10.30
CA TRP A 22 17.10 6.49 -10.45
C TRP A 22 17.43 5.31 -9.53
N ARG A 23 17.04 5.40 -8.25
CA ARG A 23 17.28 4.34 -7.26
C ARG A 23 16.40 3.11 -7.50
N PHE A 24 15.18 3.32 -7.98
CA PHE A 24 14.27 2.25 -8.37
C PHE A 24 14.88 1.37 -9.47
N VAL A 25 15.52 1.98 -10.48
CA VAL A 25 16.25 1.24 -11.52
C VAL A 25 17.43 0.43 -10.94
N ALA A 26 18.10 0.94 -9.92
CA ALA A 26 19.18 0.21 -9.25
C ALA A 26 18.69 -1.03 -8.48
N ALA A 27 17.39 -1.05 -8.10
CA ALA A 27 16.70 -2.18 -7.49
C ALA A 27 17.38 -2.77 -6.23
N GLU A 28 18.06 -1.92 -5.43
CA GLU A 28 18.72 -2.34 -4.20
C GLU A 28 17.66 -2.68 -3.13
N PRO A 29 17.60 -3.93 -2.63
CA PRO A 29 16.49 -4.38 -1.79
C PRO A 29 16.25 -3.60 -0.50
N LEU A 30 17.32 -3.24 0.23
CA LEU A 30 17.19 -2.58 1.55
C LEU A 30 16.75 -1.13 1.39
N GLU A 31 17.29 -0.43 0.40
CA GLU A 31 16.92 0.94 0.07
C GLU A 31 15.47 1.04 -0.39
N LEU A 32 15.01 0.12 -1.25
CA LEU A 32 13.62 0.12 -1.70
C LEU A 32 12.63 -0.13 -0.56
N GLN A 33 13.04 -0.89 0.45
CA GLN A 33 12.25 -1.06 1.66
C GLN A 33 12.12 0.27 2.43
N GLU A 34 13.18 1.07 2.51
CA GLU A 34 13.09 2.40 3.15
C GLU A 34 12.19 3.38 2.38
N PHE A 35 12.01 3.20 1.07
CA PHE A 35 11.06 4.02 0.31
C PHE A 35 9.59 3.69 0.57
N THR A 36 9.25 2.58 1.24
CA THR A 36 7.85 2.31 1.59
C THR A 36 7.30 3.34 2.58
N PHE A 37 8.16 3.92 3.43
CA PHE A 37 7.80 5.02 4.33
C PHE A 37 7.29 6.27 3.61
N TRP A 38 7.62 6.44 2.32
CA TRP A 38 7.18 7.60 1.55
C TRP A 38 5.68 7.57 1.27
N LEU A 39 5.02 6.42 1.46
CA LEU A 39 3.56 6.33 1.45
C LEU A 39 2.93 7.29 2.48
N GLU A 40 3.59 7.60 3.60
CA GLU A 40 3.12 8.54 4.63
C GLU A 40 3.56 9.99 4.40
N ALA A 41 4.35 10.28 3.37
CA ALA A 41 4.90 11.62 3.11
C ALA A 41 3.85 12.56 2.51
N GLU A 42 2.93 13.09 3.32
CA GLU A 42 1.82 13.99 2.89
C GLU A 42 2.27 15.25 2.13
N CYS A 43 3.56 15.59 2.17
CA CYS A 43 4.14 16.68 1.39
C CYS A 43 4.34 16.34 -0.10
N LEU A 44 4.18 15.07 -0.47
CA LEU A 44 4.22 14.54 -1.84
C LEU A 44 2.81 14.15 -2.31
N ASP A 45 2.63 14.23 -3.63
CA ASP A 45 1.37 13.90 -4.30
C ASP A 45 0.89 12.47 -3.95
N PRO A 46 -0.39 12.29 -3.56
CA PRO A 46 -0.92 10.99 -3.14
C PRO A 46 -0.91 9.93 -4.25
N ASP A 47 -1.19 10.30 -5.51
CA ASP A 47 -1.14 9.37 -6.63
C ASP A 47 0.29 8.89 -6.83
N TRP A 48 1.25 9.82 -6.83
CA TRP A 48 2.66 9.48 -6.96
C TRP A 48 3.15 8.57 -5.83
N ARG A 49 2.74 8.84 -4.58
CA ARG A 49 3.08 7.99 -3.43
C ARG A 49 2.54 6.57 -3.57
N LEU A 50 1.28 6.41 -3.95
CA LEU A 50 0.65 5.11 -4.16
C LEU A 50 1.26 4.34 -5.33
N GLN A 51 1.52 5.01 -6.46
CA GLN A 51 2.14 4.39 -7.63
C GLN A 51 3.57 3.94 -7.32
N SER A 52 4.35 4.77 -6.63
CA SER A 52 5.71 4.44 -6.23
C SER A 52 5.74 3.26 -5.27
N TYR A 53 4.83 3.24 -4.28
CA TYR A 53 4.68 2.12 -3.37
C TYR A 53 4.25 0.83 -4.09
N SER A 54 3.28 0.92 -5.00
CA SER A 54 2.84 -0.22 -5.82
C SER A 54 4.00 -0.84 -6.63
N LYS A 55 4.86 0.00 -7.22
CA LYS A 55 6.07 -0.43 -7.94
C LYS A 55 7.08 -1.15 -7.04
N ILE A 56 7.26 -0.68 -5.80
CA ILE A 56 8.14 -1.34 -4.82
C ILE A 56 7.60 -2.74 -4.47
N LEU A 57 6.28 -2.86 -4.29
CA LEU A 57 5.62 -4.13 -4.00
C LEU A 57 5.78 -5.15 -5.13
N ASP A 58 5.81 -4.72 -6.40
CA ASP A 58 6.05 -5.62 -7.55
C ASP A 58 7.42 -6.31 -7.50
N LEU A 59 8.39 -5.73 -6.79
CA LEU A 59 9.72 -6.31 -6.60
C LEU A 59 9.77 -7.30 -5.42
N GLY A 60 8.64 -7.57 -4.77
CA GLY A 60 8.54 -8.42 -3.58
C GLY A 60 9.27 -7.81 -2.36
N ARG A 61 9.47 -6.49 -2.37
CA ARG A 61 10.15 -5.73 -1.31
C ARG A 61 9.09 -5.05 -0.45
N GLY A 62 8.80 -5.63 0.71
CA GLY A 62 7.81 -5.12 1.68
C GLY A 62 7.60 -6.08 2.85
N LYS A 63 8.57 -6.98 3.07
CA LYS A 63 8.30 -8.20 3.83
C LYS A 63 8.41 -8.07 5.33
N ASP A 64 9.14 -7.11 5.89
CA ASP A 64 9.55 -7.26 7.30
C ASP A 64 9.41 -6.04 8.21
N VAL A 65 9.15 -4.83 7.71
CA VAL A 65 9.04 -3.64 8.57
C VAL A 65 7.92 -2.72 8.08
N GLY A 66 6.93 -2.43 8.94
CA GLY A 66 6.00 -1.31 8.71
C GLY A 66 4.64 -1.63 8.07
N LEU A 67 4.30 -2.88 7.72
CA LEU A 67 3.02 -3.21 7.06
C LEU A 67 1.78 -2.64 7.77
N SER A 68 1.78 -2.59 9.11
CA SER A 68 0.67 -2.00 9.86
C SER A 68 0.51 -0.50 9.66
N LEU A 69 1.62 0.23 9.48
CA LEU A 69 1.63 1.65 9.13
C LEU A 69 1.22 1.83 7.67
N GLU A 70 1.71 0.98 6.78
CA GLU A 70 1.41 1.02 5.36
C GLU A 70 -0.09 0.78 5.10
N VAL A 71 -0.69 -0.26 5.70
CA VAL A 71 -2.14 -0.54 5.57
C VAL A 71 -2.98 0.60 6.17
N ARG A 72 -2.55 1.20 7.29
CA ARG A 72 -3.20 2.40 7.82
C ARG A 72 -3.11 3.58 6.84
N ALA A 73 -1.96 3.79 6.21
CA ALA A 73 -1.78 4.85 5.23
C ALA A 73 -2.63 4.62 3.97
N LEU A 74 -2.72 3.36 3.51
CA LEU A 74 -3.64 2.96 2.45
C LEU A 74 -5.10 3.25 2.80
N ASN A 75 -5.54 2.91 4.02
CA ASN A 75 -6.90 3.18 4.48
C ASN A 75 -7.21 4.68 4.53
N LYS A 76 -6.25 5.53 4.92
CA LYS A 76 -6.40 7.00 4.86
C LYS A 76 -6.58 7.53 3.43
N LEU A 77 -5.94 6.90 2.44
CA LEU A 77 -6.01 7.31 1.03
C LEU A 77 -7.22 6.72 0.28
N LEU A 78 -7.87 5.70 0.86
CA LEU A 78 -9.00 4.96 0.29
C LEU A 78 -10.11 5.83 -0.30
N PRO A 79 -10.59 6.92 0.35
CA PRO A 79 -11.76 7.66 -0.15
C PRO A 79 -11.58 8.26 -1.56
N ASN A 80 -10.33 8.55 -1.95
CA ASN A 80 -10.03 9.22 -3.22
C ASN A 80 -9.23 8.35 -4.19
N HIS A 81 -8.71 7.20 -3.76
CA HIS A 81 -7.75 6.39 -4.54
C HIS A 81 -8.07 4.89 -4.48
N LEU A 82 -9.35 4.54 -4.51
CA LEU A 82 -9.85 3.17 -4.34
C LEU A 82 -9.04 2.13 -5.14
N ALA A 83 -8.88 2.34 -6.45
CA ALA A 83 -8.23 1.37 -7.32
C ALA A 83 -6.78 1.06 -6.92
N LEU A 84 -5.96 2.10 -6.74
CA LEU A 84 -4.55 1.95 -6.35
C LEU A 84 -4.39 1.41 -4.93
N VAL A 85 -5.27 1.81 -4.01
CA VAL A 85 -5.25 1.32 -2.63
C VAL A 85 -5.55 -0.18 -2.58
N VAL A 86 -6.57 -0.64 -3.29
CA VAL A 86 -6.94 -2.06 -3.35
C VAL A 86 -5.87 -2.88 -4.09
N GLU A 87 -5.27 -2.33 -5.15
CA GLU A 87 -4.13 -2.96 -5.83
C GLU A 87 -2.95 -3.17 -4.87
N CYS A 88 -2.53 -2.12 -4.15
CA CYS A 88 -1.44 -2.22 -3.19
C CYS A 88 -1.76 -3.25 -2.10
N PHE A 89 -2.98 -3.24 -1.58
CA PHE A 89 -3.40 -4.20 -0.55
C PHE A 89 -3.38 -5.65 -1.06
N ALA A 90 -3.79 -5.88 -2.32
CA ALA A 90 -3.68 -7.19 -2.96
C ALA A 90 -2.22 -7.64 -3.11
N LYS A 91 -1.30 -6.73 -3.48
CA LYS A 91 0.13 -7.03 -3.58
C LYS A 91 0.75 -7.35 -2.21
N ILE A 92 0.42 -6.59 -1.17
CA ILE A 92 0.85 -6.86 0.22
C ILE A 92 0.43 -8.28 0.62
N THR A 93 -0.87 -8.58 0.54
CA THR A 93 -1.40 -9.88 0.97
C THR A 93 -0.89 -11.05 0.13
N ASN A 94 -0.55 -10.83 -1.15
CA ASN A 94 0.06 -11.83 -2.00
C ASN A 94 1.53 -12.13 -1.62
N ALA A 95 2.25 -11.14 -1.09
CA ALA A 95 3.63 -11.31 -0.65
C ALA A 95 3.76 -11.94 0.75
N MET A 96 2.66 -11.96 1.53
CA MET A 96 2.61 -12.59 2.85
C MET A 96 2.65 -14.11 2.74
N ASP A 97 3.38 -14.75 3.65
CA ASP A 97 3.44 -16.20 3.80
C ASP A 97 3.06 -16.64 5.23
N GLN A 98 2.93 -17.95 5.46
CA GLN A 98 2.58 -18.48 6.79
C GLN A 98 3.62 -18.16 7.88
N GLY A 99 4.86 -17.83 7.50
CA GLY A 99 5.93 -17.43 8.41
C GLY A 99 5.90 -15.94 8.74
N THR A 100 5.11 -15.15 8.00
CA THR A 100 4.94 -13.72 8.21
C THR A 100 4.20 -13.49 9.53
N GLN A 101 4.94 -13.22 10.61
CA GLN A 101 4.39 -12.98 11.95
C GLN A 101 3.61 -11.66 12.09
N MET A 102 3.27 -11.01 10.97
CA MET A 102 2.71 -9.68 11.01
C MET A 102 1.22 -9.65 11.27
N TYR A 103 0.85 -8.65 12.07
CA TYR A 103 -0.52 -8.30 12.38
C TYR A 103 -0.97 -7.13 11.49
N ILE A 104 -1.95 -7.39 10.64
CA ILE A 104 -2.73 -6.34 9.96
C ILE A 104 -4.00 -6.14 10.79
N SER A 105 -4.22 -4.92 11.26
CA SER A 105 -5.43 -4.57 12.01
C SER A 105 -6.67 -4.76 11.14
N ALA A 106 -7.66 -5.50 11.64
CA ALA A 106 -8.93 -5.68 10.97
C ALA A 106 -9.64 -4.34 10.74
N ASP A 107 -9.50 -3.37 11.66
CA ASP A 107 -10.10 -2.04 11.55
C ASP A 107 -9.53 -1.23 10.38
N GLU A 108 -8.29 -1.52 9.97
CA GLU A 108 -7.63 -0.84 8.84
C GLU A 108 -7.83 -1.59 7.52
N ALA A 109 -7.88 -2.93 7.56
CA ALA A 109 -8.00 -3.77 6.37
C ALA A 109 -9.45 -3.98 5.89
N LYS A 110 -10.41 -4.13 6.80
CA LYS A 110 -11.83 -4.37 6.44
C LYS A 110 -12.43 -3.24 5.58
N PRO A 111 -12.18 -1.95 5.85
CA PRO A 111 -12.69 -0.88 4.99
C PRO A 111 -12.18 -0.99 3.55
N ILE A 112 -10.91 -1.32 3.36
CA ILE A 112 -10.29 -1.50 2.03
C ILE A 112 -10.97 -2.66 1.29
N LEU A 113 -11.10 -3.82 1.95
CA LEU A 113 -11.77 -4.99 1.38
C LEU A 113 -13.22 -4.71 1.04
N LYS A 114 -13.99 -4.11 1.97
CA LYS A 114 -15.41 -3.79 1.75
C LYS A 114 -15.58 -2.87 0.54
N ALA A 115 -14.84 -1.78 0.49
CA ALA A 115 -14.91 -0.84 -0.62
C ALA A 115 -14.57 -1.51 -1.96
N GLY A 116 -13.50 -2.32 -1.98
CA GLY A 116 -13.07 -3.03 -3.18
C GLY A 116 -14.06 -4.11 -3.66
N LEU A 117 -14.63 -4.90 -2.74
CA LEU A 117 -15.61 -5.95 -3.07
C LEU A 117 -16.92 -5.38 -3.63
N THR A 118 -17.31 -4.18 -3.17
CA THR A 118 -18.50 -3.47 -3.68
C THR A 118 -18.24 -2.59 -4.92
N ALA A 119 -17.00 -2.55 -5.41
CA ALA A 119 -16.66 -1.69 -6.54
C ALA A 119 -17.34 -2.14 -7.85
N GLU A 120 -17.77 -1.17 -8.65
CA GLU A 120 -18.32 -1.42 -9.99
C GLU A 120 -17.22 -1.85 -10.98
N ASP A 121 -16.00 -1.35 -10.79
CA ASP A 121 -14.84 -1.69 -11.60
C ASP A 121 -14.45 -3.17 -11.36
N PRO A 122 -14.52 -4.03 -12.39
CA PRO A 122 -14.18 -5.44 -12.27
C PRO A 122 -12.74 -5.68 -11.79
N GLN A 123 -11.78 -4.83 -12.18
CA GLN A 123 -10.38 -5.00 -11.80
C GLN A 123 -10.16 -4.71 -10.31
N VAL A 124 -10.86 -3.70 -9.78
CA VAL A 124 -10.82 -3.36 -8.35
C VAL A 124 -11.44 -4.50 -7.54
N ARG A 125 -12.59 -5.02 -7.98
CA ARG A 125 -13.25 -6.15 -7.32
C ARG A 125 -12.38 -7.40 -7.33
N GLU A 126 -11.77 -7.75 -8.46
CA GLU A 126 -10.85 -8.88 -8.56
C GLU A 126 -9.64 -8.75 -7.62
N ASN A 127 -9.05 -7.55 -7.53
CA ASN A 127 -7.95 -7.30 -6.60
C ASN A 127 -8.41 -7.49 -5.14
N ALA A 128 -9.61 -7.03 -4.78
CA ALA A 128 -10.17 -7.20 -3.44
C ALA A 128 -10.47 -8.67 -3.11
N GLU A 129 -11.03 -9.42 -4.06
CA GLU A 129 -11.27 -10.86 -3.93
C GLU A 129 -9.98 -11.64 -3.71
N ARG A 130 -8.93 -11.32 -4.51
CA ARG A 130 -7.59 -11.91 -4.37
C ARG A 130 -6.98 -11.61 -3.00
N ALA A 131 -7.10 -10.36 -2.53
CA ALA A 131 -6.61 -9.97 -1.23
C ALA A 131 -7.30 -10.73 -0.09
N ARG A 132 -8.63 -10.86 -0.16
CA ARG A 132 -9.42 -11.65 0.79
C ARG A 132 -8.99 -13.11 0.77
N GLU A 133 -8.87 -13.72 -0.41
CA GLU A 133 -8.47 -15.12 -0.53
C GLU A 133 -7.09 -15.39 0.08
N ASN A 134 -6.13 -14.49 -0.15
CA ASN A 134 -4.79 -14.59 0.44
C ASN A 134 -4.83 -14.52 1.97
N LEU A 135 -5.63 -13.62 2.55
CA LEU A 135 -5.81 -13.54 4.01
C LEU A 135 -6.44 -14.81 4.58
N LEU A 136 -7.44 -15.38 3.88
CA LEU A 136 -8.08 -16.63 4.29
C LEU A 136 -7.12 -17.83 4.22
N ARG A 137 -6.26 -17.90 3.19
CA ARG A 137 -5.19 -18.91 3.10
C ARG A 137 -4.18 -18.83 4.26
N LEU A 138 -4.00 -17.66 4.86
CA LEU A 138 -3.20 -17.42 6.06
C LEU A 138 -3.97 -17.69 7.38
N GLY A 139 -5.18 -18.24 7.30
CA GLY A 139 -6.03 -18.55 8.45
C GLY A 139 -6.66 -17.33 9.11
N ARG A 140 -6.70 -16.17 8.44
CA ARG A 140 -7.32 -14.94 8.96
C ARG A 140 -8.82 -14.92 8.63
N PHE A 141 -9.60 -15.77 9.30
CA PHE A 141 -11.03 -15.94 9.01
C PHE A 141 -11.90 -14.74 9.38
N ASP A 142 -11.38 -13.76 10.12
CA ASP A 142 -12.07 -12.49 10.39
C ASP A 142 -12.44 -11.70 9.12
N TYR A 143 -11.85 -12.08 7.98
CA TYR A 143 -12.09 -11.49 6.65
C TYR A 143 -13.04 -12.30 5.76
N LEU A 144 -13.65 -13.38 6.28
CA LEU A 144 -14.62 -14.18 5.51
C LEU A 144 -15.88 -13.36 5.20
N ASP A 145 -16.45 -12.75 6.23
CA ASP A 145 -17.71 -12.01 6.19
C ASP A 145 -17.46 -10.49 6.19
N VAL A 146 -16.75 -10.01 5.17
CA VAL A 146 -16.58 -8.57 4.92
C VAL A 146 -17.61 -8.15 3.88
N GLU A 147 -18.87 -8.07 4.31
CA GLU A 147 -20.00 -7.54 3.51
C GLU A 147 -20.48 -6.18 4.06
#